data_AF-A0A653K9I8-F1
#
_entry.id   AF-A0A653K9I8-F1
#
_cell.length_a   1.000
_cell.length_b   1.000
_cell.length_c   1.000
_cell.angle_alpha   90.00
_cell.angle_beta   90.00
_cell.angle_gamma   90.00
#
_symmetry.space_group_name_H-M   'P 1'
#
loop_
_entity.id
_entity.type
_entity.pdbx_description
1 polymer ?
#
loop_
_entity_poly.entity_id
_entity_poly.type
_entity_poly.pdbx_seq_one_letter_code
_entity_poly.pdbx_strand_id
1 'polypeptide(L)'
;MLIGGRPLHFKNQEDYKVWADQQEKGAIGGGIFTPQGPEDYVGAIPAIRAVLYFKEGFSDEMREAIAQCFDDYQVYAKDHLTWLWQDEPPKGEKITSAYKDTKPLTDILKSYSQMKAFNLLYTSGKEKFATGAWEFNVGGVSKWQSEMEIYQSNLTFSMPVEWVEENTKLFIELFINCAQRLKANHGYAGYACIISKIRSEKNEPTEAYLSRKLWAMNVGSPFLESDHLLNGIKTVSWLTVINNEWFNKIREEEALNSELPMSWFIGYDYGTGIVIQAGNLPLSGSDEVDPLPAPYVLLNRILKPLRAERIQTLHRGNYDTEKIPLLKSYRAEAWMKRFDIKDDQKLEYFGKLQSEPKLNSKHAFLDRRIDWNN
;
A
#
# COMPACT_ATOMS: atom_id res chain seq x y z
N MET A 1 22.42 -21.82 -6.54
CA MET A 1 21.30 -21.95 -7.50
C MET A 1 21.54 -20.92 -8.61
N LEU A 2 21.31 -21.25 -9.88
CA LEU A 2 21.55 -20.33 -11.01
C LEU A 2 20.21 -19.76 -11.51
N ILE A 3 20.18 -18.50 -11.95
CA ILE A 3 19.08 -17.97 -12.78
C ILE A 3 19.64 -17.88 -14.20
N GLY A 4 19.01 -18.57 -15.16
CA GLY A 4 19.46 -18.54 -16.56
C GLY A 4 20.93 -18.97 -16.79
N GLY A 5 21.50 -19.78 -15.90
CA GLY A 5 22.91 -20.22 -15.99
C GLY A 5 23.94 -19.29 -15.33
N ARG A 6 23.53 -18.17 -14.72
CA ARG A 6 24.41 -17.23 -14.00
C ARG A 6 24.34 -17.42 -12.47
N PRO A 7 25.45 -17.18 -11.73
CA PRO A 7 25.43 -17.16 -10.27
C PRO A 7 24.35 -16.23 -9.75
N LEU A 8 23.57 -16.69 -8.76
CA LEU A 8 22.51 -15.88 -8.17
C LEU A 8 23.02 -14.64 -7.44
N HIS A 9 24.25 -14.65 -6.92
CA HIS A 9 24.84 -13.52 -6.19
C HIS A 9 25.89 -12.81 -7.05
N PHE A 10 25.96 -11.48 -6.91
CA PHE A 10 26.99 -10.67 -7.56
C PHE A 10 28.36 -10.89 -6.91
N LYS A 11 29.43 -10.92 -7.71
CA LYS A 11 30.79 -11.19 -7.19
C LYS A 11 31.43 -9.96 -6.57
N ASN A 12 31.05 -8.76 -7.03
CA ASN A 12 31.60 -7.49 -6.59
C ASN A 12 30.59 -6.34 -6.86
N GLN A 13 30.94 -5.12 -6.43
CA GLN A 13 30.11 -3.93 -6.57
C GLN A 13 29.92 -3.47 -8.02
N GLU A 14 30.90 -3.71 -8.90
CA GLU A 14 30.81 -3.34 -10.31
C GLU A 14 29.79 -4.21 -11.04
N ASP A 15 29.78 -5.52 -10.79
CA ASP A 15 28.76 -6.43 -11.32
C ASP A 15 27.34 -5.98 -10.92
N TYR A 16 27.17 -5.52 -9.67
CA TYR A 16 25.89 -4.98 -9.19
C TYR A 16 25.49 -3.69 -9.90
N LYS A 17 26.43 -2.75 -10.12
CA LYS A 17 26.14 -1.50 -10.85
C LYS A 17 25.70 -1.77 -12.28
N VAL A 18 26.43 -2.62 -12.99
CA VAL A 18 26.08 -3.04 -14.36
C VAL A 18 24.69 -3.68 -14.40
N TRP A 19 24.35 -4.50 -13.40
CA TRP A 19 23.02 -5.05 -13.28
C TRP A 19 21.95 -3.98 -13.03
N ALA A 20 22.20 -3.05 -12.09
CA ALA A 20 21.26 -2.01 -11.70
C ALA A 20 20.95 -1.05 -12.87
N ASP A 21 21.96 -0.71 -13.68
CA ASP A 21 21.82 0.14 -14.88
C ASP A 21 20.93 -0.50 -15.97
N GLN A 22 20.67 -1.81 -15.89
CA GLN A 22 19.78 -2.55 -16.79
C GLN A 22 18.36 -2.74 -16.23
N GLN A 23 18.11 -2.25 -15.01
CA GLN A 23 16.80 -2.35 -14.37
C GLN A 23 15.99 -1.06 -14.52
N GLU A 24 14.72 -1.14 -14.12
CA GLU A 24 13.89 0.05 -13.93
C GLU A 24 14.53 0.98 -12.89
N LYS A 25 14.37 2.29 -13.08
CA LYS A 25 14.91 3.31 -12.18
C LYS A 25 14.42 3.05 -10.74
N GLY A 26 15.36 2.98 -9.80
CA GLY A 26 15.06 2.72 -8.39
C GLY A 26 14.93 1.25 -8.02
N ALA A 27 15.08 0.31 -8.95
CA ALA A 27 15.12 -1.11 -8.64
C ALA A 27 16.32 -1.47 -7.74
N ILE A 28 16.08 -2.29 -6.74
CA ILE A 28 17.08 -2.73 -5.75
C ILE A 28 17.19 -4.26 -5.81
N GLY A 29 18.43 -4.74 -5.94
CA GLY A 29 18.74 -6.17 -5.95
C GLY A 29 18.25 -6.88 -4.70
N GLY A 30 17.65 -8.05 -4.90
CA GLY A 30 17.04 -8.78 -3.80
C GLY A 30 18.06 -9.29 -2.78
N GLY A 31 17.69 -9.32 -1.51
CA GLY A 31 18.61 -9.79 -0.46
C GLY A 31 19.81 -8.88 -0.19
N ILE A 32 19.84 -7.63 -0.68
CA ILE A 32 20.99 -6.72 -0.54
C ILE A 32 21.47 -6.52 0.90
N PHE A 33 20.56 -6.60 1.88
CA PHE A 33 20.89 -6.48 3.30
C PHE A 33 20.93 -7.82 4.05
N THR A 34 20.93 -8.94 3.33
CA THR A 34 21.16 -10.28 3.90
C THR A 34 22.67 -10.59 3.97
N PRO A 35 23.12 -11.51 4.83
CA PRO A 35 24.54 -11.89 4.90
C PRO A 35 25.11 -12.41 3.59
N GLN A 36 24.29 -12.98 2.71
CA GLN A 36 24.70 -13.50 1.41
C GLN A 36 24.88 -12.41 0.35
N GLY A 37 24.45 -11.18 0.65
CA GLY A 37 24.53 -10.05 -0.27
C GLY A 37 23.48 -10.08 -1.40
N PRO A 38 23.52 -9.08 -2.29
CA PRO A 38 22.51 -8.91 -3.32
C PRO A 38 22.49 -10.06 -4.33
N GLU A 39 21.28 -10.38 -4.78
CA GLU A 39 20.97 -11.41 -5.76
C GLU A 39 20.51 -10.80 -7.10
N ASP A 40 20.72 -11.52 -8.21
CA ASP A 40 20.40 -11.15 -9.60
C ASP A 40 18.90 -11.23 -9.90
N TYR A 41 18.12 -10.43 -9.17
CA TYR A 41 16.70 -10.15 -9.40
C TYR A 41 16.27 -8.88 -8.67
N VAL A 42 15.20 -8.24 -9.13
CA VAL A 42 14.62 -7.08 -8.43
C VAL A 42 13.86 -7.58 -7.20
N GLY A 43 14.40 -7.31 -6.01
CA GLY A 43 13.78 -7.70 -4.75
C GLY A 43 13.00 -6.58 -4.06
N ALA A 44 13.27 -5.33 -4.42
CA ALA A 44 12.57 -4.16 -3.92
C ALA A 44 12.55 -3.03 -4.97
N ILE A 45 11.49 -2.23 -5.00
CA ILE A 45 11.37 -1.05 -5.86
C ILE A 45 10.45 0.01 -5.23
N PRO A 46 10.82 1.30 -5.21
CA PRO A 46 9.93 2.39 -4.79
C PRO A 46 8.74 2.55 -5.73
N ALA A 47 7.56 2.74 -5.16
CA ALA A 47 6.32 2.95 -5.90
C ALA A 47 5.32 3.78 -5.08
N ILE A 48 4.18 4.13 -5.66
CA ILE A 48 3.00 4.54 -4.89
C ILE A 48 2.09 3.32 -4.76
N ARG A 49 1.76 2.93 -3.53
CA ARG A 49 0.90 1.77 -3.22
C ARG A 49 -0.39 2.24 -2.57
N ALA A 50 -1.51 1.78 -3.11
CA ALA A 50 -2.81 1.82 -2.46
C ALA A 50 -3.06 0.53 -1.66
N VAL A 51 -3.77 0.67 -0.54
CA VAL A 51 -4.24 -0.43 0.30
C VAL A 51 -5.69 -0.15 0.70
N LEU A 52 -6.56 -1.13 0.52
CA LEU A 52 -7.97 -1.10 0.92
C LEU A 52 -8.27 -2.34 1.75
N TYR A 53 -9.00 -2.17 2.85
CA TYR A 53 -9.50 -3.26 3.67
C TYR A 53 -11.03 -3.30 3.60
N PHE A 54 -11.58 -4.49 3.41
CA PHE A 54 -13.01 -4.70 3.18
C PHE A 54 -13.46 -6.07 3.72
N LYS A 55 -14.77 -6.25 3.88
CA LYS A 55 -15.35 -7.49 4.42
C LYS A 55 -15.66 -8.48 3.30
N GLU A 56 -15.86 -9.75 3.68
CA GLU A 56 -16.52 -10.76 2.84
C GLU A 56 -15.90 -11.02 1.46
N GLY A 57 -14.57 -11.05 1.31
CA GLY A 57 -13.91 -11.38 0.05
C GLY A 57 -14.27 -12.76 -0.55
N PHE A 58 -14.95 -13.63 0.22
CA PHE A 58 -15.51 -14.89 -0.29
C PHE A 58 -16.79 -14.70 -1.12
N SER A 59 -17.55 -13.62 -0.94
CA SER A 59 -18.87 -13.47 -1.53
C SER A 59 -18.79 -13.22 -3.03
N ASP A 60 -19.82 -13.64 -3.77
CA ASP A 60 -19.85 -13.45 -5.23
C ASP A 60 -19.88 -11.96 -5.60
N GLU A 61 -20.58 -11.13 -4.81
CA GLU A 61 -20.59 -9.67 -4.98
C GLU A 61 -19.19 -9.08 -4.84
N MET A 62 -18.45 -9.43 -3.78
CA MET A 62 -17.11 -8.90 -3.57
C MET A 62 -16.10 -9.45 -4.57
N ARG A 63 -16.24 -10.70 -5.02
CA ARG A 63 -15.38 -11.27 -6.07
C ARG A 63 -15.56 -10.57 -7.41
N GLU A 64 -16.80 -10.23 -7.76
CA GLU A 64 -17.08 -9.41 -8.94
C GLU A 64 -16.50 -7.99 -8.79
N ALA A 65 -16.68 -7.36 -7.63
CA ALA A 65 -16.09 -6.05 -7.33
C ALA A 65 -14.55 -6.06 -7.43
N ILE A 66 -13.88 -7.09 -6.91
CA ILE A 66 -12.43 -7.29 -7.02
C ILE A 66 -12.02 -7.39 -8.49
N ALA A 67 -12.76 -8.15 -9.30
CA ALA A 67 -12.46 -8.29 -10.72
C ALA A 67 -12.58 -6.95 -11.46
N GLN A 68 -13.63 -6.18 -11.20
CA GLN A 68 -13.80 -4.85 -11.78
C GLN A 68 -12.68 -3.87 -11.35
N CYS A 69 -12.21 -3.97 -10.11
CA CYS A 69 -11.04 -3.20 -9.67
C CYS A 69 -9.77 -3.58 -10.46
N PHE A 70 -9.61 -4.86 -10.77
CA PHE A 70 -8.49 -5.32 -11.58
C PHE A 70 -8.62 -4.90 -13.04
N ASP A 71 -9.81 -4.95 -13.62
CA ASP A 71 -10.07 -4.50 -15.00
C ASP A 71 -9.72 -3.01 -15.16
N ASP A 72 -10.13 -2.15 -14.21
CA ASP A 72 -9.75 -0.74 -14.20
C ASP A 72 -8.23 -0.55 -14.06
N TYR A 73 -7.57 -1.36 -13.24
CA TYR A 73 -6.12 -1.34 -13.10
C TYR A 73 -5.40 -1.78 -14.39
N GLN A 74 -5.94 -2.77 -15.09
CA GLN A 74 -5.40 -3.29 -16.36
C GLN A 74 -5.42 -2.27 -17.49
N VAL A 75 -6.31 -1.27 -17.45
CA VAL A 75 -6.30 -0.15 -18.41
C VAL A 75 -4.90 0.48 -18.51
N TYR A 76 -4.17 0.53 -17.40
CA TYR A 76 -2.83 1.11 -17.33
C TYR A 76 -1.72 0.06 -17.24
N ALA A 77 -1.97 -1.04 -16.52
CA ALA A 77 -0.90 -1.96 -16.11
C ALA A 77 -0.69 -3.15 -17.05
N LYS A 78 -1.64 -3.49 -17.93
CA LYS A 78 -1.65 -4.77 -18.67
C LYS A 78 -0.34 -5.06 -19.43
N ASP A 79 0.25 -4.03 -20.05
CA ASP A 79 1.45 -4.18 -20.88
C ASP A 79 2.73 -4.32 -20.04
N HIS A 80 2.63 -4.11 -18.73
CA HIS A 80 3.72 -4.24 -17.75
C HIS A 80 3.65 -5.56 -16.97
N LEU A 81 2.48 -6.19 -16.87
CA LEU A 81 2.29 -7.39 -16.04
C LEU A 81 2.91 -8.63 -16.71
N THR A 82 3.70 -9.38 -15.93
CA THR A 82 4.46 -10.54 -16.42
C THR A 82 4.00 -11.84 -15.80
N TRP A 83 3.60 -11.82 -14.52
CA TRP A 83 3.29 -13.03 -13.76
C TRP A 83 2.03 -12.88 -12.90
N LEU A 84 1.30 -13.98 -12.77
CA LEU A 84 0.33 -14.24 -11.71
C LEU A 84 0.91 -15.29 -10.76
N TRP A 85 0.92 -14.98 -9.46
CA TRP A 85 1.19 -15.93 -8.39
C TRP A 85 -0.07 -16.17 -7.54
N GLN A 86 -0.24 -17.41 -7.09
CA GLN A 86 -1.36 -17.86 -6.25
C GLN A 86 -0.79 -18.67 -5.08
N ASP A 87 -1.18 -18.34 -3.85
CA ASP A 87 -0.67 -19.02 -2.64
C ASP A 87 -1.11 -20.49 -2.57
N GLU A 88 -2.43 -20.70 -2.62
CA GLU A 88 -3.03 -22.03 -2.58
C GLU A 88 -4.04 -22.24 -3.72
N PRO A 89 -3.55 -22.38 -4.97
CA PRO A 89 -4.41 -22.47 -6.15
C PRO A 89 -5.38 -23.66 -6.08
N PRO A 90 -6.56 -23.58 -6.70
CA PRO A 90 -7.48 -24.70 -6.81
C PRO A 90 -6.83 -25.90 -7.51
N LYS A 91 -7.37 -27.09 -7.28
CA LYS A 91 -6.80 -28.33 -7.83
C LYS A 91 -6.69 -28.24 -9.37
N GLY A 92 -5.49 -28.42 -9.89
CA GLY A 92 -5.18 -28.38 -11.33
C GLY A 92 -4.66 -27.03 -11.83
N GLU A 93 -4.74 -25.97 -11.01
CA GLU A 93 -4.15 -24.67 -11.31
C GLU A 93 -2.70 -24.58 -10.84
N LYS A 94 -1.93 -23.67 -11.46
CA LYS A 94 -0.52 -23.45 -11.14
C LYS A 94 -0.35 -22.38 -10.07
N ILE A 95 0.64 -22.57 -9.20
CA ILE A 95 1.11 -21.56 -8.23
C ILE A 95 1.61 -20.31 -8.98
N THR A 96 2.19 -20.47 -10.17
CA THR A 96 2.65 -19.35 -10.97
C THR A 96 2.40 -19.58 -12.46
N SER A 97 1.86 -18.55 -13.13
CA SER A 97 1.56 -18.53 -14.55
C SER A 97 2.04 -17.21 -15.16
N ALA A 98 2.49 -17.25 -16.42
CA ALA A 98 2.76 -16.01 -17.15
C ALA A 98 1.44 -15.25 -17.37
N TYR A 99 1.43 -13.95 -17.16
CA TYR A 99 0.20 -13.12 -17.17
C TYR A 99 -0.59 -13.29 -18.47
N LYS A 100 0.08 -13.30 -19.63
CA LYS A 100 -0.54 -13.51 -20.95
C LYS A 100 -1.32 -14.82 -21.11
N ASP A 101 -1.01 -15.83 -20.28
CA ASP A 101 -1.62 -17.16 -20.32
C ASP A 101 -2.67 -17.31 -19.21
N THR A 102 -2.98 -16.25 -18.46
CA THR A 102 -3.95 -16.27 -17.37
C THR A 102 -5.39 -16.16 -17.86
N LYS A 103 -6.30 -16.77 -17.12
CA LYS A 103 -7.74 -16.59 -17.29
C LYS A 103 -8.16 -15.21 -16.74
N PRO A 104 -9.32 -14.67 -17.16
CA PRO A 104 -9.92 -13.52 -16.49
C PRO A 104 -10.01 -13.72 -14.97
N LEU A 105 -9.83 -12.65 -14.19
CA LEU A 105 -9.82 -12.75 -12.73
C LEU A 105 -11.16 -13.25 -12.18
N THR A 106 -12.27 -12.90 -12.81
CA THR A 106 -13.61 -13.43 -12.50
C THR A 106 -13.64 -14.97 -12.53
N ASP A 107 -13.08 -15.59 -13.56
CA ASP A 107 -13.06 -17.05 -13.72
C ASP A 107 -12.12 -17.71 -12.70
N ILE A 108 -10.97 -17.08 -12.42
CA ILE A 108 -10.05 -17.53 -11.38
C ILE A 108 -10.78 -17.52 -10.04
N LEU A 109 -11.42 -16.41 -9.65
CA LEU A 109 -12.11 -16.30 -8.36
C LEU A 109 -13.29 -17.27 -8.25
N LYS A 110 -14.06 -17.51 -9.32
CA LYS A 110 -15.14 -18.52 -9.36
C LYS A 110 -14.64 -19.95 -9.12
N SER A 111 -13.38 -20.24 -9.46
CA SER A 111 -12.78 -21.56 -9.23
C SER A 111 -12.40 -21.82 -7.75
N TYR A 112 -12.32 -20.79 -6.92
CA TYR A 112 -12.13 -20.94 -5.48
C TYR A 112 -13.45 -21.22 -4.77
N SER A 113 -13.47 -22.22 -3.89
CA SER A 113 -14.58 -22.39 -2.94
C SER A 113 -14.74 -21.15 -2.05
N GLN A 114 -15.96 -20.76 -1.72
CA GLN A 114 -16.22 -19.69 -0.74
C GLN A 114 -15.71 -20.05 0.67
N MET A 115 -15.53 -21.34 0.97
CA MET A 115 -14.97 -21.81 2.25
C MET A 115 -13.44 -21.75 2.29
N LYS A 116 -12.79 -21.31 1.21
CA LYS A 116 -11.34 -21.23 1.12
C LYS A 116 -10.89 -19.78 0.91
N ALA A 117 -9.94 -19.34 1.73
CA ALA A 117 -9.27 -18.06 1.54
C ALA A 117 -8.42 -18.10 0.27
N PHE A 118 -8.17 -16.94 -0.33
CA PHE A 118 -7.29 -16.84 -1.49
C PHE A 118 -6.36 -15.65 -1.35
N ASN A 119 -5.21 -15.76 -2.02
CA ASN A 119 -4.27 -14.66 -2.19
C ASN A 119 -3.69 -14.73 -3.60
N LEU A 120 -3.90 -13.67 -4.37
CA LEU A 120 -3.51 -13.57 -5.78
C LEU A 120 -2.60 -12.36 -5.96
N LEU A 121 -1.50 -12.52 -6.68
CA LEU A 121 -0.51 -11.47 -6.94
C LEU A 121 -0.22 -11.39 -8.43
N TYR A 122 -0.60 -10.29 -9.06
CA TYR A 122 -0.10 -9.89 -10.37
C TYR A 122 1.07 -8.93 -10.20
N THR A 123 2.17 -9.16 -10.91
CA THR A 123 3.38 -8.33 -10.80
C THR A 123 4.04 -8.12 -12.16
N SER A 124 4.82 -7.04 -12.26
CA SER A 124 5.69 -6.68 -13.39
C SER A 124 7.13 -7.20 -13.26
N GLY A 125 7.43 -7.99 -12.22
CA GLY A 125 8.77 -8.56 -12.02
C GLY A 125 9.24 -9.38 -13.23
N LYS A 126 10.51 -9.21 -13.64
CA LYS A 126 11.08 -9.94 -14.79
C LYS A 126 11.07 -11.45 -14.52
N GLU A 127 11.62 -11.86 -13.38
CA GLU A 127 11.58 -13.24 -12.91
C GLU A 127 10.28 -13.53 -12.14
N LYS A 128 9.83 -14.79 -12.17
CA LYS A 128 8.60 -15.26 -11.49
C LYS A 128 8.53 -15.02 -9.97
N PHE A 129 9.64 -14.67 -9.35
CA PHE A 129 9.76 -14.38 -7.92
C PHE A 129 10.27 -12.96 -7.67
N ALA A 130 10.53 -12.16 -8.71
CA ALA A 130 10.91 -10.77 -8.56
C ALA A 130 9.67 -9.89 -8.34
N THR A 131 9.91 -8.67 -7.89
CA THR A 131 8.89 -7.62 -7.83
C THR A 131 9.09 -6.60 -8.95
N GLY A 132 8.12 -5.70 -9.09
CA GLY A 132 8.15 -4.57 -10.00
C GLY A 132 7.17 -3.49 -9.52
N ALA A 133 7.28 -2.27 -10.06
CA ALA A 133 6.48 -1.14 -9.58
C ALA A 133 4.98 -1.27 -9.88
N TRP A 134 4.62 -2.03 -10.92
CA TRP A 134 3.25 -2.44 -11.21
C TRP A 134 2.93 -3.74 -10.48
N GLU A 135 2.08 -3.65 -9.46
CA GLU A 135 1.62 -4.79 -8.66
C GLU A 135 0.12 -4.66 -8.41
N PHE A 136 -0.61 -5.77 -8.48
CA PHE A 136 -1.97 -5.88 -7.97
C PHE A 136 -2.06 -7.14 -7.12
N ASN A 137 -2.36 -6.99 -5.83
CA ASN A 137 -2.46 -8.10 -4.91
C ASN A 137 -3.76 -8.03 -4.12
N VAL A 138 -4.47 -9.15 -4.05
CA VAL A 138 -5.74 -9.27 -3.33
C VAL A 138 -5.74 -10.52 -2.47
N GLY A 139 -6.11 -10.34 -1.21
CA GLY A 139 -6.35 -11.41 -0.25
C GLY A 139 -7.82 -11.41 0.17
N GLY A 140 -8.54 -12.50 -0.14
CA GLY A 140 -9.92 -12.69 0.25
C GLY A 140 -10.05 -13.70 1.38
N VAL A 141 -10.71 -13.32 2.47
CA VAL A 141 -10.99 -14.23 3.60
C VAL A 141 -12.08 -15.22 3.20
N SER A 142 -12.07 -16.42 3.78
CA SER A 142 -13.14 -17.40 3.58
C SER A 142 -14.43 -17.00 4.30
N LYS A 143 -15.55 -17.65 3.94
CA LYS A 143 -16.82 -17.49 4.66
C LYS A 143 -16.69 -17.77 6.16
N TRP A 144 -16.03 -18.88 6.52
CA TRP A 144 -15.80 -19.25 7.92
C TRP A 144 -14.98 -18.17 8.66
N GLN A 145 -13.91 -17.67 8.04
CA GLN A 145 -13.11 -16.60 8.64
C GLN A 145 -13.93 -15.31 8.82
N SER A 146 -14.78 -14.97 7.86
CA SER A 146 -15.65 -13.81 7.96
C SER A 146 -16.67 -13.93 9.09
N GLU A 147 -17.27 -15.12 9.29
CA GLU A 147 -18.22 -15.41 10.37
C GLU A 147 -17.58 -15.37 11.77
N MET A 148 -16.26 -15.54 11.87
CA MET A 148 -15.55 -15.36 13.13
C MET A 148 -15.39 -13.89 13.53
N GLU A 149 -15.63 -12.95 12.60
CA GLU A 149 -15.49 -11.50 12.80
C GLU A 149 -14.09 -11.04 13.26
N ILE A 150 -13.06 -11.88 13.08
CA ILE A 150 -11.66 -11.58 13.43
C ILE A 150 -10.73 -11.48 12.21
N TYR A 151 -11.28 -11.56 10.99
CA TYR A 151 -10.53 -11.46 9.73
C TYR A 151 -11.18 -10.44 8.79
N GLN A 152 -10.37 -9.80 7.96
CA GLN A 152 -10.87 -8.97 6.85
C GLN A 152 -10.04 -9.15 5.58
N SER A 153 -10.67 -8.90 4.44
CA SER A 153 -10.03 -8.97 3.14
C SER A 153 -9.26 -7.68 2.85
N ASN A 154 -8.32 -7.76 1.92
CA ASN A 154 -7.51 -6.62 1.51
C ASN A 154 -7.24 -6.63 0.00
N LEU A 155 -7.14 -5.45 -0.57
CA LEU A 155 -6.71 -5.22 -1.94
C LEU A 155 -5.60 -4.17 -1.93
N THR A 156 -4.56 -4.42 -2.71
CA THR A 156 -3.46 -3.51 -2.94
C THR A 156 -3.17 -3.40 -4.42
N PHE A 157 -2.79 -2.20 -4.85
CA PHE A 157 -2.19 -1.99 -6.16
C PHE A 157 -1.09 -0.94 -6.08
N SER A 158 -0.12 -1.01 -6.98
CA SER A 158 0.95 -0.03 -7.07
C SER A 158 1.28 0.35 -8.49
N MET A 159 1.83 1.56 -8.63
CA MET A 159 2.31 2.12 -9.89
C MET A 159 3.63 2.85 -9.65
N PRO A 160 4.49 3.01 -10.67
CA PRO A 160 5.71 3.81 -10.57
C PRO A 160 5.42 5.21 -10.05
N VAL A 161 6.35 5.75 -9.24
CA VAL A 161 6.21 7.10 -8.66
C VAL A 161 6.01 8.15 -9.73
N GLU A 162 6.87 8.16 -10.76
CA GLU A 162 6.82 9.11 -11.87
C GLU A 162 5.48 9.05 -12.62
N TRP A 163 4.96 7.82 -12.84
CA TRP A 163 3.66 7.65 -13.49
C TRP A 163 2.53 8.28 -12.68
N VAL A 164 2.52 8.13 -11.34
CA VAL A 164 1.48 8.71 -10.48
C VAL A 164 1.60 10.24 -10.38
N GLU A 165 2.81 10.79 -10.41
CA GLU A 165 3.02 12.25 -10.43
C GLU A 165 2.49 12.88 -11.73
N GLU A 166 2.63 12.18 -12.86
CA GLU A 166 2.10 12.60 -14.16
C GLU A 166 0.60 12.34 -14.31
N ASN A 167 0.09 11.26 -13.71
CA ASN A 167 -1.27 10.76 -13.86
C ASN A 167 -2.08 10.78 -12.54
N THR A 168 -1.83 11.79 -11.72
CA THR A 168 -2.33 11.88 -10.32
C THR A 168 -3.82 11.62 -10.21
N LYS A 169 -4.62 12.26 -11.06
CA LYS A 169 -6.08 12.09 -11.05
C LYS A 169 -6.53 10.68 -11.43
N LEU A 170 -5.83 10.01 -12.34
CA LEU A 170 -6.15 8.63 -12.74
C LEU A 170 -5.91 7.66 -11.57
N PHE A 171 -4.83 7.85 -10.82
CA PHE A 171 -4.57 7.08 -9.60
C PHE A 171 -5.64 7.32 -8.53
N ILE A 172 -5.99 8.59 -8.27
CA ILE A 172 -7.03 8.95 -7.29
C ILE A 172 -8.38 8.35 -7.69
N GLU A 173 -8.77 8.46 -8.96
CA GLU A 173 -10.02 7.91 -9.48
C GLU A 173 -10.08 6.39 -9.33
N LEU A 174 -9.00 5.68 -9.71
CA LEU A 174 -8.90 4.23 -9.49
C LEU A 174 -9.07 3.88 -8.02
N PHE A 175 -8.39 4.60 -7.12
CA PHE A 175 -8.47 4.36 -5.68
C PHE A 175 -9.89 4.57 -5.12
N ILE A 176 -10.56 5.66 -5.52
CA ILE A 176 -11.96 5.93 -5.11
C ILE A 176 -12.91 4.86 -5.65
N ASN A 177 -12.78 4.49 -6.93
CA ASN A 177 -13.65 3.49 -7.56
C ASN A 177 -13.46 2.11 -6.90
N CYS A 178 -12.23 1.73 -6.57
CA CYS A 178 -11.97 0.51 -5.81
C CYS A 178 -12.55 0.57 -4.40
N ALA A 179 -12.40 1.69 -3.69
CA ALA A 179 -12.98 1.87 -2.36
C ALA A 179 -14.50 1.75 -2.37
N GLN A 180 -15.16 2.34 -3.38
CA GLN A 180 -16.60 2.25 -3.61
C GLN A 180 -17.07 0.83 -3.88
N ARG A 181 -16.50 0.14 -4.87
CA ARG A 181 -16.91 -1.21 -5.26
C ARG A 181 -16.74 -2.21 -4.12
N LEU A 182 -15.65 -2.08 -3.37
CA LEU A 182 -15.34 -2.96 -2.24
C LEU A 182 -16.05 -2.55 -0.94
N LYS A 183 -16.78 -1.43 -0.92
CA LYS A 183 -17.37 -0.86 0.30
C LYS A 183 -16.31 -0.80 1.42
N ALA A 184 -15.12 -0.30 1.08
CA ALA A 184 -13.95 -0.40 1.95
C ALA A 184 -14.24 0.21 3.33
N ASN A 185 -13.78 -0.46 4.40
CA ASN A 185 -13.89 0.04 5.76
C ASN A 185 -12.88 1.17 6.00
N HIS A 186 -11.66 0.93 5.55
CA HIS A 186 -10.57 1.89 5.61
C HIS A 186 -9.48 1.52 4.62
N GLY A 187 -8.52 2.41 4.44
CA GLY A 187 -7.43 2.23 3.51
C GLY A 187 -6.58 3.47 3.39
N TYR A 188 -5.51 3.38 2.63
CA TYR A 188 -4.60 4.49 2.44
C TYR A 188 -3.72 4.27 1.20
N ALA A 189 -3.23 5.35 0.61
CA ALA A 189 -2.30 5.29 -0.51
C ALA A 189 -1.19 6.33 -0.37
N GLY A 190 0.03 5.98 -0.79
CA GLY A 190 1.21 6.84 -0.73
C GLY A 190 2.49 6.10 -1.11
N TYR A 191 3.64 6.70 -0.82
CA TYR A 191 4.95 6.07 -1.05
C TYR A 191 5.02 4.69 -0.41
N ALA A 192 5.62 3.73 -1.09
CA ALA A 192 5.87 2.38 -0.61
C ALA A 192 7.18 1.84 -1.22
N CYS A 193 7.72 0.80 -0.58
CA CYS A 193 8.72 -0.06 -1.19
C CYS A 193 8.04 -1.39 -1.50
N ILE A 194 7.77 -1.66 -2.78
CA ILE A 194 7.22 -2.96 -3.16
C ILE A 194 8.37 -3.97 -3.08
N ILE A 195 8.20 -5.00 -2.26
CA ILE A 195 9.18 -6.08 -2.12
C ILE A 195 8.67 -7.34 -2.79
N SER A 196 9.58 -8.23 -3.19
CA SER A 196 9.19 -9.57 -3.63
C SER A 196 8.44 -10.30 -2.51
N LYS A 197 7.13 -10.46 -2.66
CA LYS A 197 6.29 -11.20 -1.70
C LYS A 197 6.66 -12.67 -1.62
N ILE A 198 7.05 -13.27 -2.75
CA ILE A 198 7.45 -14.68 -2.86
C ILE A 198 8.78 -14.93 -2.12
N ARG A 199 9.61 -13.90 -1.96
CA ARG A 199 10.87 -13.93 -1.20
C ARG A 199 10.91 -12.84 -0.13
N SER A 200 9.79 -12.63 0.57
CA SER A 200 9.63 -11.51 1.51
C SER A 200 10.72 -11.50 2.58
N GLU A 201 11.04 -12.66 3.17
CA GLU A 201 12.06 -12.74 4.23
C GLU A 201 13.41 -12.13 3.84
N LYS A 202 13.83 -12.28 2.57
CA LYS A 202 15.10 -11.73 2.07
C LYS A 202 15.03 -10.23 1.78
N ASN A 203 13.83 -9.67 1.60
CA ASN A 203 13.63 -8.32 1.08
C ASN A 203 13.00 -7.36 2.09
N GLU A 204 12.36 -7.86 3.15
CA GLU A 204 11.90 -7.04 4.28
C GLU A 204 13.02 -6.20 4.94
N PRO A 205 14.29 -6.65 5.02
CA PRO A 205 15.39 -5.77 5.46
C PRO A 205 15.55 -4.51 4.58
N THR A 206 15.29 -4.61 3.27
CA THR A 206 15.33 -3.45 2.36
C THR A 206 14.20 -2.48 2.64
N GLU A 207 12.98 -2.97 2.84
CA GLU A 207 11.84 -2.16 3.25
C GLU A 207 12.08 -1.50 4.63
N ALA A 208 12.68 -2.25 5.56
CA ALA A 208 13.06 -1.75 6.88
C ALA A 208 14.11 -0.62 6.78
N TYR A 209 15.12 -0.78 5.94
CA TYR A 209 16.11 0.27 5.70
C TYR A 209 15.45 1.53 5.11
N LEU A 210 14.64 1.37 4.06
CA LEU A 210 14.00 2.49 3.37
C LEU A 210 12.98 3.22 4.24
N SER A 211 12.26 2.54 5.12
CA SER A 211 11.31 3.19 6.05
C SER A 211 11.95 4.18 7.04
N ARG A 212 13.27 4.11 7.22
CA ARG A 212 14.04 5.06 8.04
C ARG A 212 14.52 6.26 7.24
N LYS A 213 14.56 6.12 5.92
CA LYS A 213 14.89 7.17 4.95
C LYS A 213 13.67 7.90 4.47
N LEU A 214 12.56 7.19 4.29
CA LEU A 214 11.29 7.69 3.81
C LEU A 214 10.24 7.41 4.87
N TRP A 215 10.11 8.31 5.85
CA TRP A 215 9.27 8.14 7.03
C TRP A 215 7.79 8.04 6.69
N ALA A 216 7.32 8.68 5.61
CA ALA A 216 5.92 8.60 5.22
C ALA A 216 5.57 7.35 4.39
N MET A 217 6.58 6.54 4.03
CA MET A 217 6.39 5.33 3.26
C MET A 217 5.55 4.30 4.01
N ASN A 218 4.59 3.68 3.32
CA ASN A 218 3.85 2.51 3.74
C ASN A 218 4.78 1.28 3.83
N VAL A 219 4.69 0.55 4.95
CA VAL A 219 5.57 -0.58 5.26
C VAL A 219 4.77 -1.81 5.67
N GLY A 220 5.17 -2.99 5.22
CA GLY A 220 4.64 -4.27 5.67
C GLY A 220 3.63 -4.87 4.71
N SER A 221 3.00 -5.95 5.16
CA SER A 221 2.08 -6.77 4.36
C SER A 221 0.63 -6.57 4.84
N PRO A 222 -0.23 -5.94 4.04
CA PRO A 222 -1.64 -5.74 4.40
C PRO A 222 -2.39 -7.02 4.74
N PHE A 223 -2.02 -8.16 4.14
CA PHE A 223 -2.58 -9.47 4.47
C PHE A 223 -2.22 -9.96 5.88
N LEU A 224 -1.03 -9.65 6.39
CA LEU A 224 -0.60 -10.09 7.71
C LEU A 224 -1.14 -9.22 8.85
N GLU A 225 -1.56 -8.01 8.50
CA GLU A 225 -1.97 -6.95 9.40
C GLU A 225 -3.49 -6.84 9.52
N SER A 226 -4.24 -7.41 8.57
CA SER A 226 -5.69 -7.25 8.42
C SER A 226 -6.45 -7.48 9.73
N ASP A 227 -6.08 -8.52 10.46
CA ASP A 227 -6.82 -8.98 11.65
C ASP A 227 -6.67 -8.02 12.84
N HIS A 228 -5.62 -7.19 12.83
CA HIS A 228 -5.39 -6.15 13.82
C HIS A 228 -6.04 -4.81 13.47
N LEU A 229 -6.61 -4.70 12.28
CA LEU A 229 -7.15 -3.45 11.73
C LEU A 229 -8.68 -3.47 11.59
N LEU A 230 -9.37 -4.44 12.19
CA LEU A 230 -10.83 -4.59 12.06
C LEU A 230 -11.60 -3.38 12.60
N ASN A 231 -11.08 -2.80 13.67
CA ASN A 231 -11.72 -1.73 14.45
C ASN A 231 -10.86 -0.46 14.48
N GLY A 232 -9.94 -0.30 13.52
CA GLY A 232 -9.12 0.90 13.47
C GLY A 232 -8.18 0.96 12.28
N ILE A 233 -7.70 2.17 12.00
CA ILE A 233 -6.79 2.42 10.90
C ILE A 233 -5.34 2.13 11.31
N LYS A 234 -4.52 1.70 10.36
CA LYS A 234 -3.08 1.52 10.59
C LYS A 234 -2.34 2.85 10.67
N THR A 235 -2.63 3.74 9.72
CA THR A 235 -1.93 5.01 9.53
C THR A 235 -2.74 5.91 8.61
N VAL A 236 -2.27 7.15 8.44
CA VAL A 236 -2.74 8.10 7.42
C VAL A 236 -1.68 8.23 6.34
N SER A 237 -2.07 8.71 5.17
CA SER A 237 -1.17 8.92 4.02
C SER A 237 -1.74 10.00 3.10
N TRP A 238 -1.11 10.19 1.92
CA TRP A 238 -1.59 11.06 0.84
C TRP A 238 -3.09 10.93 0.59
N LEU A 239 -3.56 9.69 0.37
CA LEU A 239 -4.98 9.37 0.34
C LEU A 239 -5.30 8.49 1.55
N THR A 240 -6.40 8.77 2.24
CA THR A 240 -6.87 7.98 3.40
C THR A 240 -8.37 7.71 3.26
N VAL A 241 -8.76 6.44 3.23
CA VAL A 241 -10.16 5.97 3.17
C VAL A 241 -10.64 5.67 4.58
N ILE A 242 -11.84 6.14 4.91
CA ILE A 242 -12.52 5.85 6.18
C ILE A 242 -14.01 5.70 5.92
N ASN A 243 -14.63 4.67 6.47
CA ASN A 243 -16.08 4.47 6.38
C ASN A 243 -16.86 5.58 7.09
N ASN A 244 -18.14 5.73 6.75
CA ASN A 244 -19.00 6.76 7.32
C ASN A 244 -19.16 6.61 8.85
N GLU A 245 -19.21 5.37 9.36
CA GLU A 245 -19.36 5.14 10.80
C GLU A 245 -18.23 5.77 11.62
N TRP A 246 -16.98 5.61 11.17
CA TRP A 246 -15.81 6.15 11.87
C TRP A 246 -15.61 7.64 11.57
N PHE A 247 -15.85 8.06 10.33
CA PHE A 247 -15.69 9.46 9.96
C PHE A 247 -16.71 10.37 10.66
N ASN A 248 -17.95 9.92 10.86
CA ASN A 248 -18.97 10.69 11.56
C ASN A 248 -18.57 10.99 13.02
N LYS A 249 -17.95 10.03 13.72
CA LYS A 249 -17.44 10.24 15.09
C LYS A 249 -16.42 11.39 15.12
N ILE A 250 -15.49 11.40 14.16
CA ILE A 250 -14.50 12.47 14.03
C ILE A 250 -15.17 13.82 13.70
N ARG A 251 -16.12 13.83 12.76
CA ARG A 251 -16.83 15.05 12.35
C ARG A 251 -17.64 15.68 13.50
N GLU A 252 -18.16 14.87 14.40
CA GLU A 252 -18.93 15.34 15.57
C GLU A 252 -18.03 15.94 16.66
N GLU A 253 -16.79 15.44 16.80
CA GLU A 253 -15.85 15.85 17.85
C GLU A 253 -14.92 16.99 17.41
N GLU A 254 -14.59 17.08 16.11
CA GLU A 254 -13.56 17.98 15.58
C GLU A 254 -14.14 19.09 14.71
N ALA A 255 -13.57 20.29 14.82
CA ALA A 255 -13.89 21.41 13.94
C ALA A 255 -13.17 21.28 12.58
N LEU A 256 -13.55 20.28 11.77
CA LEU A 256 -12.83 19.85 10.57
C LEU A 256 -12.47 20.98 9.58
N ASN A 257 -13.33 21.98 9.41
CA ASN A 257 -13.03 23.15 8.57
C ASN A 257 -11.82 23.96 9.04
N SER A 258 -11.55 23.98 10.35
CA SER A 258 -10.35 24.62 10.93
C SER A 258 -9.17 23.65 11.00
N GLU A 259 -9.43 22.38 11.28
CA GLU A 259 -8.39 21.37 11.49
C GLU A 259 -7.78 20.84 10.18
N LEU A 260 -8.59 20.77 9.11
CA LEU A 260 -8.22 20.33 7.77
C LEU A 260 -8.60 21.41 6.74
N PRO A 261 -7.83 22.52 6.65
CA PRO A 261 -8.18 23.62 5.78
C PRO A 261 -8.26 23.19 4.31
N MET A 262 -9.38 23.47 3.66
CA MET A 262 -9.69 22.97 2.32
C MET A 262 -8.77 23.51 1.20
N SER A 263 -7.81 24.38 1.53
CA SER A 263 -6.73 24.75 0.62
C SER A 263 -5.70 23.62 0.43
N TRP A 264 -5.56 22.69 1.37
CA TRP A 264 -4.60 21.58 1.31
C TRP A 264 -5.25 20.21 1.46
N PHE A 265 -6.48 20.16 1.98
CA PHE A 265 -7.24 18.92 2.16
C PHE A 265 -8.52 18.93 1.31
N ILE A 266 -8.91 17.76 0.82
CA ILE A 266 -10.17 17.57 0.10
C ILE A 266 -10.74 16.19 0.41
N GLY A 267 -12.05 16.14 0.61
CA GLY A 267 -12.82 14.92 0.81
C GLY A 267 -13.56 14.51 -0.46
N TYR A 268 -13.61 13.21 -0.73
CA TYR A 268 -14.42 12.59 -1.78
C TYR A 268 -15.36 11.56 -1.17
N ASP A 269 -16.65 11.70 -1.41
CA ASP A 269 -17.61 10.65 -1.08
C ASP A 269 -17.43 9.47 -2.04
N TYR A 270 -17.37 8.25 -1.48
CA TYR A 270 -17.37 7.00 -2.24
C TYR A 270 -18.60 6.12 -1.94
N GLY A 271 -19.61 6.67 -1.27
CA GLY A 271 -20.90 6.06 -0.96
C GLY A 271 -20.98 5.49 0.46
N THR A 272 -20.00 4.69 0.89
CA THR A 272 -19.97 4.10 2.25
C THR A 272 -18.94 4.74 3.16
N GLY A 273 -18.34 5.86 2.74
CA GLY A 273 -17.29 6.56 3.45
C GLY A 273 -16.72 7.72 2.66
N ILE A 274 -15.58 8.21 3.13
CA ILE A 274 -14.82 9.31 2.55
C ILE A 274 -13.40 8.89 2.18
N VAL A 275 -12.89 9.42 1.07
CA VAL A 275 -11.46 9.51 0.78
C VAL A 275 -10.98 10.92 1.08
N ILE A 276 -10.03 11.05 2.02
CA ILE A 276 -9.36 12.31 2.32
C ILE A 276 -8.04 12.34 1.56
N GLN A 277 -7.87 13.34 0.69
CA GLN A 277 -6.59 13.68 0.07
C GLN A 277 -5.89 14.80 0.83
N ALA A 278 -4.63 14.57 1.20
CA ALA A 278 -3.76 15.49 1.91
C ALA A 278 -2.62 15.98 1.00
N GLY A 279 -2.80 17.14 0.36
CA GLY A 279 -1.85 17.71 -0.59
C GLY A 279 -2.02 17.26 -2.05
N ASN A 280 -1.28 17.87 -2.97
CA ASN A 280 -1.37 17.58 -4.40
C ASN A 280 -0.76 16.22 -4.78
N LEU A 281 0.43 15.93 -4.26
CA LEU A 281 1.22 14.75 -4.59
C LEU A 281 1.54 13.97 -3.32
N PRO A 282 1.83 12.66 -3.44
CA PRO A 282 2.34 11.91 -2.30
C PRO A 282 3.67 12.50 -1.83
N LEU A 283 3.88 12.55 -0.52
CA LEU A 283 5.09 13.03 0.14
C LEU A 283 5.81 11.82 0.72
N SER A 284 7.12 11.72 0.50
CA SER A 284 7.91 10.55 0.90
C SER A 284 8.30 10.56 2.37
N GLY A 285 8.28 11.74 3.01
CA GLY A 285 8.78 11.92 4.37
C GLY A 285 10.30 11.68 4.43
N SER A 286 11.07 12.23 3.48
CA SER A 286 12.51 12.01 3.41
C SER A 286 13.23 12.56 4.64
N ASP A 287 14.09 11.77 5.28
CA ASP A 287 14.94 12.21 6.40
C ASP A 287 15.96 13.29 6.00
N GLU A 288 16.20 13.48 4.71
CA GLU A 288 17.09 14.50 4.15
C GLU A 288 16.38 15.84 3.88
N VAL A 289 15.04 15.85 3.81
CA VAL A 289 14.25 17.03 3.43
C VAL A 289 13.24 17.40 4.51
N ASP A 290 12.24 16.55 4.71
CA ASP A 290 11.24 16.69 5.76
C ASP A 290 10.67 15.31 6.12
N PRO A 291 11.06 14.70 7.26
CA PRO A 291 10.56 13.41 7.68
C PRO A 291 9.10 13.44 8.14
N LEU A 292 8.55 14.63 8.48
CA LEU A 292 7.22 14.79 9.06
C LEU A 292 6.40 15.82 8.27
N PRO A 293 5.94 15.47 7.06
CA PRO A 293 5.18 16.39 6.23
C PRO A 293 3.93 16.91 6.94
N ALA A 294 3.74 18.23 6.93
CA ALA A 294 2.66 18.87 7.64
C ALA A 294 1.25 18.34 7.29
N PRO A 295 0.92 18.04 6.01
CA PRO A 295 -0.38 17.47 5.68
C PRO A 295 -0.64 16.15 6.42
N TYR A 296 0.36 15.30 6.62
CA TYR A 296 0.20 13.99 7.24
C TYR A 296 0.20 14.06 8.76
N VAL A 297 1.00 14.94 9.35
CA VAL A 297 0.98 15.19 10.79
C VAL A 297 -0.38 15.76 11.22
N LEU A 298 -0.89 16.75 10.49
CA LEU A 298 -2.17 17.37 10.80
C LEU A 298 -3.33 16.37 10.61
N LEU A 299 -3.32 15.57 9.53
CA LEU A 299 -4.32 14.53 9.33
C LEU A 299 -4.23 13.42 10.39
N ASN A 300 -3.02 12.99 10.76
CA ASN A 300 -2.81 11.98 11.80
C ASN A 300 -3.37 12.46 13.15
N ARG A 301 -3.20 13.73 13.52
CA ARG A 301 -3.76 14.26 14.77
C ARG A 301 -5.28 14.02 14.86
N ILE A 302 -5.99 14.31 13.77
CA ILE A 302 -7.46 14.21 13.69
C ILE A 302 -7.93 12.76 13.65
N LEU A 303 -7.22 11.89 12.93
CA LEU A 303 -7.60 10.48 12.79
C LEU A 303 -6.98 9.57 13.86
N LYS A 304 -6.16 10.13 14.76
CA LYS A 304 -5.49 9.40 15.85
C LYS A 304 -6.47 8.59 16.72
N PRO A 305 -7.68 9.08 17.07
CA PRO A 305 -8.63 8.29 17.84
C PRO A 305 -9.08 6.99 17.16
N LEU A 306 -9.04 6.94 15.82
CA LEU A 306 -9.40 5.76 15.04
C LEU A 306 -8.23 4.78 14.85
N ARG A 307 -7.01 5.16 15.23
CA ARG A 307 -5.83 4.33 14.97
C ARG A 307 -5.87 3.08 15.84
N ALA A 308 -5.65 1.92 15.23
CA ALA A 308 -5.57 0.66 15.95
C ALA A 308 -4.51 0.73 17.06
N GLU A 309 -4.82 0.18 18.23
CA GLU A 309 -3.91 0.25 19.39
C GLU A 309 -2.60 -0.50 19.13
N ARG A 310 -2.68 -1.64 18.44
CA ARG A 310 -1.55 -2.53 18.15
C ARG A 310 -1.72 -3.19 16.79
N ILE A 311 -0.60 -3.34 16.08
CA ILE A 311 -0.51 -4.07 14.79
C ILE A 311 0.32 -5.36 14.90
N GLN A 312 0.93 -5.60 16.07
CA GLN A 312 1.91 -6.64 16.39
C GLN A 312 3.19 -6.61 15.58
N THR A 313 3.15 -6.80 14.26
CA THR A 313 4.35 -6.86 13.43
C THR A 313 4.06 -6.44 11.99
N LEU A 314 4.97 -5.65 11.39
CA LEU A 314 4.92 -5.32 9.97
C LEU A 314 5.77 -6.27 9.13
N HIS A 315 6.81 -6.85 9.74
CA HIS A 315 7.78 -7.77 9.12
C HIS A 315 7.76 -9.14 9.81
N ARG A 316 7.93 -10.23 9.07
CA ARG A 316 8.00 -11.60 9.64
C ARG A 316 9.36 -12.29 9.46
N GLY A 317 10.19 -11.79 8.56
CA GLY A 317 11.48 -12.34 8.17
C GLY A 317 12.49 -12.44 9.31
N ASN A 318 13.52 -13.25 9.07
CA ASN A 318 14.48 -13.66 10.10
C ASN A 318 15.79 -12.88 10.08
N TYR A 319 16.01 -12.02 9.08
CA TYR A 319 17.22 -11.21 8.93
C TYR A 319 17.10 -9.88 9.69
N ASP A 320 16.86 -9.96 11.00
CA ASP A 320 16.86 -8.81 11.92
C ASP A 320 18.28 -8.50 12.40
N THR A 321 18.68 -7.22 12.39
CA THR A 321 20.00 -6.79 12.88
C THR A 321 19.88 -5.46 13.62
N GLU A 322 20.85 -5.13 14.48
CA GLU A 322 20.87 -3.83 15.16
C GLU A 322 20.91 -2.64 14.19
N LYS A 323 21.58 -2.80 13.04
CA LYS A 323 21.72 -1.75 12.02
C LYS A 323 20.49 -1.60 11.14
N ILE A 324 19.81 -2.72 10.85
CA ILE A 324 18.59 -2.75 10.04
C ILE A 324 17.53 -3.53 10.82
N PRO A 325 16.99 -2.94 11.90
CA PRO A 325 16.01 -3.67 12.68
C PRO A 325 14.71 -3.84 11.89
N LEU A 326 14.15 -5.04 11.90
CA LEU A 326 12.83 -5.29 11.36
C LEU A 326 11.77 -4.63 12.26
N LEU A 327 10.67 -4.18 11.64
CA LEU A 327 9.57 -3.51 12.30
C LEU A 327 8.65 -4.54 12.97
N LYS A 328 9.11 -5.06 14.10
CA LYS A 328 8.40 -6.03 14.95
C LYS A 328 8.05 -5.42 16.30
N SER A 329 6.91 -5.82 16.87
CA SER A 329 6.43 -5.41 18.20
C SER A 329 6.48 -3.89 18.40
N TYR A 330 7.16 -3.39 19.43
CA TYR A 330 7.23 -1.96 19.74
C TYR A 330 7.74 -1.08 18.59
N ARG A 331 8.55 -1.62 17.66
CA ARG A 331 9.02 -0.87 16.48
C ARG A 331 7.92 -0.68 15.45
N ALA A 332 7.05 -1.67 15.27
CA ALA A 332 5.86 -1.55 14.43
C ALA A 332 4.90 -0.50 15.01
N GLU A 333 4.70 -0.52 16.33
CA GLU A 333 3.88 0.49 17.02
C GLU A 333 4.48 1.89 16.96
N ALA A 334 5.81 2.01 17.09
CA ALA A 334 6.51 3.29 16.92
C ALA A 334 6.34 3.84 15.50
N TRP A 335 6.39 2.97 14.48
CA TRP A 335 6.10 3.37 13.10
C TRP A 335 4.65 3.86 12.93
N MET A 336 3.66 3.22 13.56
CA MET A 336 2.27 3.71 13.53
C MET A 336 2.12 5.11 14.18
N LYS A 337 2.92 5.38 15.21
CA LYS A 337 2.91 6.63 15.99
C LYS A 337 3.88 7.69 15.46
N ARG A 338 4.56 7.46 14.33
CA ARG A 338 5.63 8.32 13.81
C ARG A 338 5.21 9.77 13.55
N PHE A 339 3.93 10.01 13.27
CA PHE A 339 3.35 11.34 13.06
C PHE A 339 2.72 11.96 14.30
N ASP A 340 2.86 11.31 15.47
CA ASP A 340 2.35 11.88 16.71
C ASP A 340 3.22 13.07 17.13
N ILE A 341 2.54 14.18 17.40
CA ILE A 341 3.13 15.40 17.93
C ILE A 341 2.45 15.75 19.24
N LYS A 342 3.07 16.63 20.02
CA LYS A 342 2.43 17.26 21.18
C LYS A 342 1.49 18.36 20.70
N ASP A 343 0.45 18.66 21.49
CA ASP A 343 -0.56 19.66 21.12
C ASP A 343 0.01 21.07 20.97
N ASP A 344 1.04 21.42 21.73
CA ASP A 344 1.76 22.71 21.63
C ASP A 344 2.51 22.88 20.30
N GLN A 345 2.78 21.79 19.57
CA GLN A 345 3.40 21.82 18.25
C GLN A 345 2.38 22.05 17.12
N LYS A 346 1.07 22.00 17.41
CA LYS A 346 0.01 22.13 16.38
C LYS A 346 0.18 23.38 15.52
N LEU A 347 0.45 24.54 16.13
CA LEU A 347 0.60 25.81 15.42
C LEU A 347 1.84 25.84 14.52
N GLU A 348 2.94 25.18 14.92
CA GLU A 348 4.13 25.04 14.08
C GLU A 348 3.79 24.31 12.77
N TYR A 349 3.02 23.22 12.85
CA TYR A 349 2.64 22.45 11.66
C TYR A 349 1.63 23.17 10.78
N PHE A 350 0.74 24.00 11.32
CA PHE A 350 -0.07 24.91 10.49
C PHE A 350 0.80 25.97 9.79
N GLY A 351 1.88 26.43 10.43
CA GLY A 351 2.88 27.28 9.81
C GLY A 351 3.62 26.59 8.66
N LYS A 352 4.09 25.35 8.89
CA LYS A 352 4.70 24.52 7.84
C LYS A 352 3.74 24.28 6.67
N LEU A 353 2.47 24.01 6.95
CA LEU A 353 1.43 23.82 5.93
C LEU A 353 1.30 25.04 4.99
N GLN A 354 1.54 26.26 5.45
CA GLN A 354 1.50 27.44 4.57
C GLN A 354 2.55 27.41 3.45
N SER A 355 3.63 26.66 3.65
CA SER A 355 4.69 26.48 2.64
C SER A 355 4.37 25.35 1.65
N GLU A 356 3.36 24.52 1.96
CA GLU A 356 2.94 23.44 1.07
C GLU A 356 2.12 23.99 -0.11
N PRO A 357 2.28 23.43 -1.32
CA PRO A 357 1.45 23.80 -2.45
C PRO A 357 -0.04 23.55 -2.17
N LYS A 358 -0.86 24.58 -2.38
CA LYS A 358 -2.32 24.45 -2.29
C LYS A 358 -2.86 23.53 -3.38
N LEU A 359 -3.97 22.85 -3.07
CA LEU A 359 -4.70 21.99 -4.00
C LEU A 359 -5.06 22.73 -5.29
N ASN A 360 -4.91 22.04 -6.41
CA ASN A 360 -5.26 22.57 -7.72
C ASN A 360 -5.90 21.48 -8.61
N SER A 361 -6.55 21.91 -9.69
CA SER A 361 -7.32 21.01 -10.58
C SER A 361 -6.46 20.04 -11.38
N LYS A 362 -5.13 20.21 -11.43
CA LYS A 362 -4.22 19.25 -12.07
C LYS A 362 -4.11 17.96 -11.24
N HIS A 363 -4.14 18.09 -9.91
CA HIS A 363 -3.86 16.99 -8.99
C HIS A 363 -5.04 16.61 -8.08
N ALA A 364 -6.18 17.31 -8.16
CA ALA A 364 -7.35 17.06 -7.34
C ALA A 364 -8.67 17.32 -8.11
N PHE A 365 -9.71 16.56 -7.80
CA PHE A 365 -11.07 16.77 -8.31
C PHE A 365 -11.80 17.84 -7.47
N LEU A 366 -11.48 19.11 -7.68
CA LEU A 366 -12.07 20.21 -6.89
C LEU A 366 -13.59 20.30 -7.00
N ASP A 367 -14.16 19.83 -8.11
CA ASP A 367 -15.59 19.74 -8.41
C ASP A 367 -16.32 18.62 -7.64
N ARG A 368 -15.59 17.61 -7.16
CA ARG A 368 -16.13 16.48 -6.37
C ARG A 368 -15.94 16.66 -4.85
N ARG A 369 -15.51 17.85 -4.42
CA ARG A 369 -15.29 18.16 -3.02
C ARG A 369 -16.58 18.02 -2.22
N ILE A 370 -16.48 17.34 -1.09
CA ILE A 370 -17.51 17.43 -0.05
C ILE A 370 -17.19 18.55 0.95
N ASP A 371 -18.23 19.15 1.51
CA ASP A 371 -18.09 19.97 2.72
C ASP A 371 -17.88 19.03 3.90
N TRP A 372 -16.89 19.30 4.75
CA TRP A 372 -16.64 18.49 5.93
C TRP A 372 -17.85 18.39 6.86
N ASN A 373 -18.77 19.36 6.81
CA ASN A 373 -19.95 19.44 7.66
C ASN A 373 -21.22 18.83 7.04
N ASN A 374 -21.22 18.44 5.76
CA ASN A 374 -22.38 17.84 5.09
C ASN A 374 -22.33 16.32 5.13
#